data_AF-A0A2G5VUE2-F1
#
_entry.id   AF-A0A2G5VUE2-F1
#
_cell.length_a   1.000
_cell.length_b   1.000
_cell.length_c   1.000
_cell.angle_alpha   90.00
_cell.angle_beta   90.00
_cell.angle_gamma   90.00
#
_symmetry.space_group_name_H-M   'P 1'
#
loop_
_entity.id
_entity.type
_entity.pdbx_description
1 polymer ?
#
loop_
_entity_poly.entity_id
_entity_poly.type
_entity_poly.pdbx_seq_one_letter_code
_entity_poly.pdbx_strand_id
1 'polypeptide(L)'
;MVNCENWENLMEEIKDANGGYHNFQLNVTGKILRFQMCYSSGHPIVCVDNRDKESIMESIHSYFLDFFGNSMQYYWREKDYADYFFPKLPDVSFCIDLHLSRHFSELEKLETFFSASPVFKWIRLNAEMTWKRFNPESKFYQAESLELYQLRPNFPATLRHFKGRQAIFKCAEWENSQYLIEFVNRWKSGDAFQKMEYLKFKLLNGEFPENRILNEIGAKYIDETEQPPKHVVPKVYDWRHCFTESNTDPITSHAYVVRQPDNRVASILIEEKTFSFGVWDKTEEEFLKLMD
;
A
#
# COMPACT_ATOMS: atom_id res chain seq x y z
N MET A 1 21.81 8.59 -4.95
CA MET A 1 21.79 7.13 -4.76
C MET A 1 22.74 6.82 -3.62
N VAL A 2 22.21 6.58 -2.42
CA VAL A 2 23.02 6.04 -1.32
C VAL A 2 23.03 4.53 -1.56
N ASN A 3 24.20 4.01 -1.96
CA ASN A 3 24.41 2.61 -2.29
C ASN A 3 24.27 1.77 -1.01
N CYS A 4 23.58 0.63 -1.08
CA CYS A 4 23.42 -0.31 0.05
C CYS A 4 24.75 -0.97 0.49
N GLU A 5 25.86 -0.66 -0.20
CA GLU A 5 27.22 -1.09 0.16
C GLU A 5 27.64 -0.72 1.59
N ASN A 6 27.04 0.30 2.21
CA ASN A 6 27.41 0.66 3.58
C ASN A 6 26.93 -0.33 4.65
N TRP A 7 25.85 -1.08 4.43
CA TRP A 7 25.40 -2.08 5.41
C TRP A 7 26.23 -3.35 5.34
N GLU A 8 26.64 -3.77 4.14
CA GLU A 8 27.54 -4.91 3.96
C GLU A 8 28.93 -4.62 4.53
N ASN A 9 29.44 -3.40 4.34
CA ASN A 9 30.73 -2.98 4.92
C ASN A 9 30.69 -2.90 6.46
N LEU A 10 29.59 -2.43 7.07
CA LEU A 10 29.44 -2.44 8.53
C LEU A 10 29.38 -3.88 9.09
N MET A 11 28.83 -4.81 8.31
CA MET A 11 28.68 -6.22 8.68
C MET A 11 30.00 -7.00 8.54
N GLU A 12 30.90 -6.60 7.64
CA GLU A 12 32.20 -7.25 7.46
C GLU A 12 33.16 -7.03 8.64
N GLU A 13 33.04 -5.89 9.33
CA GLU A 13 33.85 -5.57 10.52
C GLU A 13 33.46 -6.39 11.77
N ILE A 14 32.32 -7.12 11.75
CA ILE A 14 31.79 -7.88 12.89
C ILE A 14 31.77 -9.40 12.58
N LYS A 15 32.87 -9.93 12.05
CA LYS A 15 33.09 -11.38 11.96
C LYS A 15 33.83 -11.87 13.21
N ASP A 16 33.13 -12.61 14.06
CA ASP A 16 33.73 -13.33 15.19
C ASP A 16 34.05 -14.78 14.77
N ALA A 17 35.21 -15.30 15.20
CA ALA A 17 35.80 -16.54 14.66
C ALA A 17 35.05 -17.85 15.02
N ASN A 18 33.96 -17.78 15.79
CA ASN A 18 33.37 -18.95 16.45
C ASN A 18 31.89 -19.24 16.13
N GLY A 19 31.30 -18.63 15.09
CA GLY A 19 30.00 -19.06 14.55
C GLY A 19 28.79 -18.92 15.50
N GLY A 20 28.87 -18.09 16.53
CA GLY A 20 27.75 -17.73 17.42
C GLY A 20 26.95 -16.52 16.91
N TYR A 21 25.72 -16.36 17.41
CA TYR A 21 24.81 -15.25 17.07
C TYR A 21 25.53 -13.89 17.06
N HIS A 22 25.46 -13.15 15.95
CA HIS A 22 26.00 -11.79 15.84
C HIS A 22 25.18 -10.85 16.73
N ASN A 23 25.66 -10.69 17.97
CA ASN A 23 25.11 -9.74 18.93
C ASN A 23 26.02 -8.52 18.99
N PHE A 24 25.46 -7.33 18.86
CA PHE A 24 26.20 -6.08 19.04
C PHE A 24 25.47 -5.15 20.00
N GLN A 25 26.22 -4.22 20.59
CA GLN A 25 25.69 -3.20 21.49
C GLN A 25 25.80 -1.84 20.83
N LEU A 26 24.74 -1.04 20.96
CA LEU A 26 24.75 0.35 20.51
C LEU A 26 24.25 1.24 21.64
N ASN A 27 24.95 2.37 21.84
CA ASN A 27 24.45 3.44 22.67
C ASN A 27 23.47 4.27 21.86
N VAL A 28 22.18 4.12 22.17
CA VAL A 28 21.08 4.83 21.54
C VAL A 28 20.60 5.88 22.54
N THR A 29 21.00 7.13 22.33
CA THR A 29 20.62 8.30 23.15
C THR A 29 20.83 8.09 24.67
N GLY A 30 21.96 7.49 25.05
CA GLY A 30 22.33 7.23 26.44
C GLY A 30 21.92 5.85 26.95
N LYS A 31 21.19 5.06 26.16
CA LYS A 31 20.77 3.69 26.50
C LYS A 31 21.59 2.67 25.74
N ILE A 32 22.22 1.73 26.44
CA ILE A 32 22.93 0.62 25.81
C ILE A 32 21.91 -0.45 25.43
N LEU A 33 21.61 -0.57 24.14
CA LEU A 33 20.73 -1.58 23.59
C LEU A 33 21.55 -2.74 23.02
N ARG A 34 21.11 -3.98 23.27
CA ARG A 34 21.68 -5.19 22.69
C ARG A 34 20.84 -5.61 21.50
N PHE A 35 21.46 -5.63 20.33
CA PHE A 35 20.85 -6.11 19.10
C PHE A 35 21.32 -7.51 18.78
N GLN A 36 20.40 -8.33 18.29
CA GLN A 36 20.67 -9.65 17.72
C GLN A 36 20.26 -9.63 16.25
N MET A 37 21.10 -10.15 15.36
CA MET A 37 20.73 -10.29 13.95
C MET A 37 19.78 -11.45 13.72
N CYS A 38 18.67 -11.18 13.04
CA CYS A 38 17.72 -12.20 12.62
C CYS A 38 18.17 -12.87 11.33
N TYR A 39 18.59 -14.14 11.37
CA TYR A 39 19.06 -14.86 10.17
C TYR A 39 18.03 -14.94 9.03
N SER A 40 16.74 -15.06 9.36
CA SER A 40 15.70 -15.20 8.34
C SER A 40 15.32 -13.89 7.66
N SER A 41 15.63 -12.75 8.27
CA SER A 41 15.23 -11.44 7.73
C SER A 41 16.39 -10.49 7.48
N GLY A 42 17.58 -10.75 8.04
CA GLY A 42 18.74 -9.85 7.98
C GLY A 42 18.61 -8.58 8.81
N HIS A 43 17.56 -8.44 9.63
CA HIS A 43 17.33 -7.22 10.44
C HIS A 43 17.89 -7.37 11.85
N PRO A 44 18.43 -6.27 12.43
CA PRO A 44 18.73 -6.21 13.85
C PRO A 44 17.44 -6.20 14.66
N ILE A 45 17.36 -7.05 15.69
CA ILE A 45 16.25 -7.19 16.61
C ILE A 45 16.72 -6.79 18.01
N VAL A 46 15.90 -6.03 18.73
CA VAL A 46 16.09 -5.74 20.16
C VAL A 46 14.92 -6.35 20.94
N CYS A 47 15.23 -7.14 21.97
CA CYS A 47 14.23 -7.64 22.91
C CYS A 47 14.06 -6.62 24.03
N VAL A 48 12.82 -6.17 24.25
CA VAL A 48 12.49 -5.13 25.23
C VAL A 48 11.41 -5.62 26.20
N ASP A 49 11.52 -5.25 27.47
CA ASP A 49 10.42 -5.41 28.43
C ASP A 49 9.28 -4.47 28.01
N ASN A 50 8.03 -4.92 28.11
CA ASN A 50 6.86 -4.13 27.73
C ASN A 50 6.80 -2.78 28.47
N ARG A 51 7.34 -2.69 29.69
CA ARG A 51 7.42 -1.44 30.46
C ARG A 51 8.35 -0.40 29.84
N ASP A 52 9.40 -0.86 29.16
CA ASP A 52 10.41 0.00 28.56
C ASP A 52 10.20 0.21 27.05
N LYS A 53 9.22 -0.50 26.44
CA LYS A 53 8.95 -0.50 25.00
C LYS A 53 8.82 0.92 24.43
N GLU A 54 7.98 1.77 25.03
CA GLU A 54 7.76 3.15 24.58
C GLU A 54 9.07 3.95 24.61
N SER A 55 9.73 3.98 25.77
CA SER A 55 10.92 4.79 25.97
C SER A 55 12.11 4.31 25.12
N ILE A 56 12.23 3.02 24.84
CA ILE A 56 13.25 2.48 23.93
C ILE A 56 12.95 2.88 22.48
N MET A 57 11.68 2.82 22.05
CA MET A 57 11.29 3.21 20.70
C MET A 57 11.51 4.70 20.45
N GLU A 58 11.19 5.56 21.43
CA GLU A 58 11.52 7.00 21.38
C GLU A 58 13.02 7.24 21.26
N SER A 59 13.83 6.46 21.99
CA SER A 59 15.29 6.58 21.96
C SER A 59 15.84 6.21 20.58
N ILE A 60 15.36 5.11 19.99
CA ILE A 60 15.73 4.65 18.65
C ILE A 60 15.30 5.66 17.59
N HIS A 61 14.07 6.16 17.67
CA HIS A 61 13.56 7.16 16.72
C HIS A 61 14.36 8.46 16.78
N SER A 62 14.63 8.96 17.98
CA SER A 62 15.43 10.18 18.17
C SER A 62 16.85 9.98 17.61
N TYR A 63 17.47 8.83 17.85
CA TYR A 63 18.77 8.50 17.28
C TYR A 63 18.74 8.51 15.74
N PHE A 64 17.69 7.99 15.12
CA PHE A 64 17.56 8.03 13.66
C PHE A 64 17.26 9.42 13.12
N LEU A 65 16.52 10.25 13.85
CA LEU A 65 16.32 11.66 13.49
C LEU A 65 17.63 12.44 13.56
N ASP A 66 18.43 12.23 14.59
CA ASP A 66 19.73 12.88 14.74
C ASP A 66 20.71 12.44 13.63
N PHE A 67 20.66 11.15 13.25
CA PHE A 67 21.59 10.59 12.29
C PHE A 67 21.20 10.87 10.82
N PHE A 68 19.93 10.71 10.46
CA PHE A 68 19.45 10.86 9.07
C PHE A 68 18.72 12.19 8.79
N GLY A 69 18.33 12.92 9.84
CA GLY A 69 17.54 14.14 9.72
C GLY A 69 16.08 13.89 9.33
N ASN A 70 15.32 14.98 9.23
CA ASN A 70 13.90 14.98 8.85
C ASN A 70 13.64 14.77 7.34
N SER A 71 14.68 14.56 6.55
CA SER A 71 14.56 14.30 5.11
C SER A 71 14.10 12.87 4.79
N MET A 72 14.28 11.95 5.74
CA MET A 72 13.84 10.56 5.60
C MET A 72 12.39 10.38 6.02
N GLN A 73 11.70 9.45 5.36
CA GLN A 73 10.35 9.04 5.75
C GLN A 73 10.45 7.88 6.73
N TYR A 74 9.89 8.05 7.92
CA TYR A 74 9.85 7.02 8.95
C TYR A 74 8.52 6.31 8.94
N TYR A 75 8.57 4.98 8.99
CA TYR A 75 7.38 4.14 8.96
C TYR A 75 7.30 3.27 10.21
N TRP A 76 6.18 3.35 10.90
CA TRP A 76 5.85 2.43 11.99
C TRP A 76 4.95 1.33 11.46
N ARG A 77 5.41 0.07 11.53
CA ARG A 77 4.62 -1.08 11.07
C ARG A 77 4.34 -2.03 12.20
N GLU A 78 3.07 -2.40 12.31
CA GLU A 78 2.62 -3.49 13.18
C GLU A 78 2.00 -4.61 12.35
N LYS A 79 2.10 -5.84 12.88
CA LYS A 79 1.58 -7.06 12.25
C LYS A 79 0.32 -7.61 12.93
N ASP A 80 -0.08 -7.03 14.05
CA ASP A 80 -1.24 -7.45 14.83
C ASP A 80 -1.91 -6.23 15.47
N TYR A 81 -3.23 -6.27 15.65
CA TYR A 81 -4.03 -5.25 16.31
C TYR A 81 -4.26 -5.55 17.80
N ALA A 82 -4.02 -6.78 18.27
CA ALA A 82 -4.31 -7.19 19.65
C ALA A 82 -3.39 -6.55 20.70
N ASP A 83 -2.10 -6.41 20.39
CA ASP A 83 -1.08 -5.80 21.26
C ASP A 83 -0.58 -4.45 20.70
N TYR A 84 -1.44 -3.75 19.97
CA TYR A 84 -1.04 -2.58 19.21
C TYR A 84 -0.65 -1.40 20.12
N PHE A 85 0.50 -0.81 19.81
CA PHE A 85 1.03 0.36 20.49
C PHE A 85 1.20 1.50 19.48
N PHE A 86 0.63 2.67 19.79
CA PHE A 86 0.82 3.89 19.01
C PHE A 86 1.89 4.76 19.68
N PRO A 87 3.17 4.61 19.31
CA PRO A 87 4.19 5.49 19.86
C PRO A 87 3.91 6.92 19.39
N LYS A 88 4.06 7.89 20.30
CA LYS A 88 3.90 9.32 19.97
C LYS A 88 5.19 9.87 19.36
N LEU A 89 5.50 9.43 18.15
CA LEU A 89 6.74 9.80 17.46
C LEU A 89 6.47 10.90 16.42
N PRO A 90 7.29 11.97 16.38
CA PRO A 90 7.20 12.99 15.34
C PRO A 90 7.64 12.41 13.99
N ASP A 91 7.04 12.90 12.90
CA ASP A 91 7.42 12.57 11.52
C ASP A 91 7.36 11.07 11.16
N VAL A 92 6.50 10.31 11.86
CA VAL A 92 6.26 8.88 11.59
C VAL A 92 4.92 8.65 10.91
N SER A 93 4.97 7.95 9.79
CA SER A 93 3.81 7.44 9.07
C SER A 93 3.46 6.04 9.57
N PHE A 94 2.18 5.80 9.84
CA PHE A 94 1.72 4.51 10.37
C PHE A 94 1.30 3.56 9.26
N CYS A 95 1.76 2.32 9.37
CA CYS A 95 1.49 1.23 8.46
C CYS A 95 1.02 0.01 9.25
N ILE A 96 0.15 -0.82 8.66
CA ILE A 96 -0.31 -2.04 9.32
C ILE A 96 -0.48 -3.18 8.33
N ASP A 97 -0.09 -4.39 8.73
CA ASP A 97 -0.27 -5.62 7.95
C ASP A 97 -1.04 -6.64 8.80
N LEU A 98 -2.34 -6.76 8.55
CA LEU A 98 -3.25 -7.58 9.32
C LEU A 98 -3.56 -8.90 8.60
N HIS A 99 -3.52 -10.00 9.35
CA HIS A 99 -4.02 -11.30 8.92
C HIS A 99 -5.23 -11.71 9.76
N LEU A 100 -6.42 -11.71 9.16
CA LEU A 100 -7.64 -12.16 9.81
C LEU A 100 -7.91 -13.62 9.47
N SER A 101 -7.93 -14.46 10.50
CA SER A 101 -8.24 -15.88 10.37
C SER A 101 -9.71 -16.11 9.97
N ARG A 102 -10.02 -17.33 9.51
CA ARG A 102 -11.39 -17.71 9.06
C ARG A 102 -12.46 -17.51 10.12
N HIS A 103 -12.11 -17.61 11.41
CA HIS A 103 -13.04 -17.52 12.54
C HIS A 103 -12.98 -16.18 13.25
N PHE A 104 -12.42 -15.16 12.59
CA PHE A 104 -12.33 -13.83 13.15
C PHE A 104 -13.72 -13.26 13.47
N SER A 105 -14.01 -13.07 14.75
CA SER A 105 -15.29 -12.55 15.24
C SER A 105 -15.18 -11.14 15.84
N GLU A 106 -13.97 -10.61 15.99
CA GLU A 106 -13.68 -9.40 16.76
C GLU A 106 -13.73 -8.11 15.93
N LEU A 107 -14.68 -8.00 15.00
CA LEU A 107 -14.73 -6.86 14.09
C LEU A 107 -14.93 -5.52 14.81
N GLU A 108 -15.73 -5.50 15.88
CA GLU A 108 -15.96 -4.29 16.67
C GLU A 108 -14.67 -3.80 17.35
N LYS A 109 -13.79 -4.71 17.76
CA LYS A 109 -12.47 -4.35 18.28
C LYS A 109 -11.59 -3.76 17.19
N LEU A 110 -11.65 -4.32 15.98
CA LEU A 110 -10.89 -3.82 14.83
C LEU A 110 -11.40 -2.44 14.36
N GLU A 111 -12.72 -2.19 14.40
CA GLU A 111 -13.28 -0.86 14.15
C GLU A 111 -12.90 0.15 15.24
N THR A 112 -12.94 -0.26 16.51
CA THR A 112 -12.50 0.57 17.65
C THR A 112 -11.03 0.92 17.50
N PHE A 113 -10.21 -0.06 17.10
CA PHE A 113 -8.81 0.11 16.77
C PHE A 113 -8.64 1.19 15.68
N PHE A 114 -9.23 1.01 14.50
CA PHE A 114 -9.12 2.00 13.43
C PHE A 114 -9.63 3.38 13.85
N SER A 115 -10.69 3.45 14.66
CA SER A 115 -11.22 4.72 15.17
C SER A 115 -10.22 5.44 16.08
N ALA A 116 -9.49 4.70 16.93
CA ALA A 116 -8.48 5.24 17.84
C ALA A 116 -7.15 5.58 17.13
N SER A 117 -6.83 4.91 16.04
CA SER A 117 -5.57 5.08 15.29
C SER A 117 -5.44 6.46 14.62
N PRO A 118 -4.20 6.93 14.34
CA PRO A 118 -3.99 7.94 13.31
C PRO A 118 -4.40 7.43 11.92
N VAL A 119 -4.48 8.33 10.94
CA VAL A 119 -4.71 7.92 9.54
C VAL A 119 -3.47 7.17 9.05
N PHE A 120 -3.68 5.97 8.54
CA PHE A 120 -2.60 5.11 8.06
C PHE A 120 -2.08 5.59 6.70
N LYS A 121 -0.77 5.50 6.51
CA LYS A 121 -0.16 5.60 5.19
C LYS A 121 -0.51 4.38 4.35
N TRP A 122 -0.44 3.20 4.95
CA TRP A 122 -0.70 1.94 4.26
C TRP A 122 -1.36 0.92 5.16
N ILE A 123 -2.36 0.24 4.62
CA ILE A 123 -3.01 -0.89 5.26
C ILE A 123 -2.92 -2.07 4.31
N ARG A 124 -2.39 -3.18 4.80
CA ARG A 124 -2.62 -4.49 4.20
C ARG A 124 -3.54 -5.30 5.10
N LEU A 125 -4.56 -5.87 4.47
CA LEU A 125 -5.52 -6.71 5.14
C LEU A 125 -5.71 -7.99 4.33
N ASN A 126 -5.23 -9.10 4.89
CA ASN A 126 -5.48 -10.43 4.41
C ASN A 126 -6.64 -11.03 5.21
N ALA A 127 -7.78 -11.27 4.57
CA ALA A 127 -8.92 -11.89 5.20
C ALA A 127 -9.31 -13.17 4.45
N GLU A 128 -9.27 -14.30 5.16
CA GLU A 128 -9.58 -15.60 4.56
C GLU A 128 -11.07 -15.78 4.22
N MET A 129 -11.96 -14.96 4.79
CA MET A 129 -13.39 -14.97 4.50
C MET A 129 -13.93 -13.54 4.35
N THR A 130 -15.15 -13.43 3.82
CA THR A 130 -15.93 -12.20 3.83
C THR A 130 -16.16 -11.77 5.29
N TRP A 131 -15.60 -10.64 5.68
CA TRP A 131 -15.88 -10.02 6.98
C TRP A 131 -16.99 -8.97 6.85
N LYS A 132 -17.73 -8.73 7.94
CA LYS A 132 -18.79 -7.69 8.01
C LYS A 132 -18.19 -6.32 7.65
N ARG A 133 -18.95 -5.40 7.05
CA ARG A 133 -18.42 -4.12 6.57
C ARG A 133 -17.96 -3.23 7.73
N PHE A 134 -16.85 -2.49 7.58
CA PHE A 134 -16.51 -1.38 8.47
C PHE A 134 -17.54 -0.25 8.30
N ASN A 135 -17.58 0.64 9.29
CA ASN A 135 -18.30 1.89 9.18
C ASN A 135 -17.81 2.68 7.95
N PRO A 136 -18.70 3.26 7.11
CA PRO A 136 -18.32 4.12 5.99
C PRO A 136 -17.33 5.25 6.31
N GLU A 137 -17.35 5.76 7.56
CA GLU A 137 -16.44 6.80 8.03
C GLU A 137 -15.18 6.26 8.72
N SER A 138 -15.00 4.93 8.73
CA SER A 138 -13.84 4.28 9.33
C SER A 138 -12.53 4.83 8.75
N LYS A 139 -11.53 5.04 9.61
CA LYS A 139 -10.19 5.46 9.20
C LYS A 139 -9.51 4.41 8.30
N PHE A 140 -10.00 3.17 8.29
CA PHE A 140 -9.61 2.16 7.32
C PHE A 140 -9.73 2.65 5.87
N TYR A 141 -10.84 3.32 5.53
CA TYR A 141 -11.07 3.84 4.17
C TYR A 141 -10.30 5.13 3.87
N GLN A 142 -9.70 5.74 4.90
CA GLN A 142 -8.97 7.00 4.79
C GLN A 142 -7.46 6.80 4.56
N ALA A 143 -6.99 5.55 4.60
CA ALA A 143 -5.58 5.25 4.37
C ALA A 143 -5.11 5.74 2.98
N GLU A 144 -3.87 6.21 2.87
CA GLU A 144 -3.35 6.65 1.57
C GLU A 144 -3.21 5.48 0.58
N SER A 145 -2.87 4.29 1.08
CA SER A 145 -2.78 3.07 0.29
C SER A 145 -3.41 1.86 0.99
N LEU A 146 -4.05 1.02 0.19
CA LEU A 146 -4.76 -0.17 0.67
C LEU A 146 -4.42 -1.40 -0.18
N GLU A 147 -3.89 -2.45 0.44
CA GLU A 147 -3.76 -3.78 -0.17
C GLU A 147 -4.73 -4.75 0.52
N LEU A 148 -5.67 -5.28 -0.25
CA LEU A 148 -6.69 -6.19 0.24
C LEU A 148 -6.63 -7.53 -0.47
N TYR A 149 -6.57 -8.59 0.33
CA TYR A 149 -6.77 -9.94 -0.13
C TYR A 149 -8.04 -10.51 0.52
N GLN A 150 -9.00 -10.93 -0.31
CA GLN A 150 -10.25 -11.55 0.14
C GLN A 150 -10.58 -12.74 -0.76
N LEU A 151 -10.81 -13.93 -0.21
CA LEU A 151 -11.30 -15.06 -1.01
C LEU A 151 -12.68 -14.77 -1.63
N ARG A 152 -13.62 -14.26 -0.81
CA ARG A 152 -14.96 -13.83 -1.23
C ARG A 152 -15.19 -12.37 -0.87
N PRO A 153 -15.28 -11.48 -1.85
CA PRO A 153 -15.15 -10.09 -1.52
C PRO A 153 -16.43 -9.37 -1.12
N ASN A 154 -16.26 -8.42 -0.20
CA ASN A 154 -17.22 -7.33 0.05
C ASN A 154 -16.78 -6.03 -0.65
N PHE A 155 -16.09 -6.15 -1.79
CA PHE A 155 -15.48 -5.03 -2.53
C PHE A 155 -16.39 -3.85 -2.85
N PRO A 156 -17.71 -4.00 -3.10
CA PRO A 156 -18.56 -2.87 -3.41
C PRO A 156 -18.51 -1.81 -2.31
N ALA A 157 -18.51 -2.24 -1.05
CA ALA A 157 -18.45 -1.34 0.08
C ALA A 157 -17.06 -0.70 0.22
N THR A 158 -15.99 -1.48 0.05
CA THR A 158 -14.64 -0.96 0.20
C THR A 158 -14.28 0.07 -0.86
N LEU A 159 -14.52 -0.24 -2.14
CA LEU A 159 -14.30 0.72 -3.21
C LEU A 159 -15.18 1.94 -3.02
N ARG A 160 -16.45 1.79 -2.62
CA ARG A 160 -17.37 2.92 -2.47
C ARG A 160 -16.92 3.98 -1.47
N HIS A 161 -16.25 3.57 -0.40
CA HIS A 161 -15.85 4.44 0.71
C HIS A 161 -14.38 4.84 0.71
N PHE A 162 -13.53 4.17 -0.07
CA PHE A 162 -12.09 4.46 -0.10
C PHE A 162 -11.79 5.90 -0.57
N LYS A 163 -10.96 6.61 0.19
CA LYS A 163 -10.59 8.02 -0.02
C LYS A 163 -9.09 8.21 -0.33
N GLY A 164 -8.33 7.12 -0.42
CA GLY A 164 -6.88 7.14 -0.63
C GLY A 164 -6.44 7.32 -2.08
N ARG A 165 -5.13 7.15 -2.29
CA ARG A 165 -4.43 7.38 -3.56
C ARG A 165 -4.19 6.09 -4.33
N GLN A 166 -3.88 5.00 -3.64
CA GLN A 166 -3.51 3.75 -4.29
C GLN A 166 -4.20 2.55 -3.67
N ALA A 167 -4.77 1.66 -4.48
CA ALA A 167 -5.39 0.44 -3.97
C ALA A 167 -5.08 -0.79 -4.81
N ILE A 168 -4.83 -1.92 -4.14
CA ILE A 168 -4.62 -3.23 -4.76
C ILE A 168 -5.60 -4.20 -4.14
N PHE A 169 -6.48 -4.77 -4.95
CA PHE A 169 -7.45 -5.77 -4.53
C PHE A 169 -7.12 -7.11 -5.18
N LYS A 170 -7.15 -8.17 -4.38
CA LYS A 170 -6.93 -9.55 -4.82
C LYS A 170 -8.10 -10.40 -4.35
N CYS A 171 -8.76 -11.13 -5.26
CA CYS A 171 -9.78 -12.11 -4.86
C CYS A 171 -9.80 -13.40 -5.64
N ALA A 172 -10.42 -14.42 -5.03
CA ALA A 172 -10.62 -15.72 -5.64
C ALA A 172 -11.90 -15.80 -6.46
N GLU A 173 -12.99 -15.26 -5.93
CA GLU A 173 -14.31 -15.30 -6.56
C GLU A 173 -14.75 -13.89 -6.99
N TRP A 174 -15.34 -13.78 -8.18
CA TRP A 174 -15.86 -12.53 -8.74
C TRP A 174 -17.21 -12.77 -9.41
N GLU A 175 -18.23 -12.05 -8.93
CA GLU A 175 -19.62 -12.30 -9.33
C GLU A 175 -20.09 -11.40 -10.48
N ASN A 176 -19.64 -10.14 -10.54
CA ASN A 176 -20.02 -9.23 -11.63
C ASN A 176 -19.06 -8.04 -11.79
N SER A 177 -19.00 -7.51 -13.00
CA SER A 177 -18.20 -6.33 -13.36
C SER A 177 -18.80 -4.97 -12.94
N GLN A 178 -20.03 -4.95 -12.40
CA GLN A 178 -20.80 -3.72 -12.18
C GLN A 178 -20.07 -2.74 -11.26
N TYR A 179 -19.34 -3.25 -10.27
CA TYR A 179 -18.66 -2.41 -9.29
C TYR A 179 -17.45 -1.67 -9.86
N LEU A 180 -16.76 -2.26 -10.84
CA LEU A 180 -15.68 -1.58 -11.56
C LEU A 180 -16.26 -0.49 -12.46
N ILE A 181 -17.38 -0.78 -13.11
CA ILE A 181 -18.10 0.16 -13.98
C ILE A 181 -18.62 1.34 -13.15
N GLU A 182 -19.23 1.09 -11.98
CA GLU A 182 -19.64 2.12 -11.03
C GLU A 182 -18.44 2.94 -10.54
N PHE A 183 -17.33 2.28 -10.18
CA PHE A 183 -16.09 2.96 -9.77
C PHE A 183 -15.62 3.95 -10.85
N VAL A 184 -15.45 3.48 -12.09
CA VAL A 184 -14.98 4.32 -13.19
C VAL A 184 -15.96 5.46 -13.45
N ASN A 185 -17.26 5.20 -13.48
CA ASN A 185 -18.27 6.23 -13.74
C ASN A 185 -18.30 7.30 -12.66
N ARG A 186 -18.16 6.94 -11.38
CA ARG A 186 -18.06 7.92 -10.28
C ARG A 186 -16.77 8.74 -10.30
N TRP A 187 -15.66 8.14 -10.75
CA TRP A 187 -14.44 8.90 -10.98
C TRP A 187 -14.60 9.85 -12.18
N LYS A 188 -15.20 9.38 -13.28
CA LYS A 188 -15.45 10.17 -14.49
C LYS A 188 -16.37 11.37 -14.23
N SER A 189 -17.43 11.21 -13.45
CA SER A 189 -18.31 12.32 -13.06
C SER A 189 -17.63 13.29 -12.08
N GLY A 190 -16.55 12.85 -11.43
CA GLY A 190 -15.88 13.58 -10.36
C GLY A 190 -16.61 13.50 -9.01
N ASP A 191 -17.58 12.60 -8.87
CA ASP A 191 -18.32 12.39 -7.62
C ASP A 191 -17.45 11.73 -6.53
N ALA A 192 -16.41 10.99 -6.92
CA ALA A 192 -15.53 10.29 -5.98
C ALA A 192 -14.10 10.13 -6.52
N PHE A 193 -13.22 9.64 -5.65
CA PHE A 193 -11.87 9.19 -6.00
C PHE A 193 -10.96 10.29 -6.56
N GLN A 194 -11.13 11.53 -6.10
CA GLN A 194 -10.38 12.69 -6.61
C GLN A 194 -8.87 12.55 -6.38
N LYS A 195 -8.48 11.88 -5.29
CA LYS A 195 -7.07 11.60 -4.92
C LYS A 195 -6.50 10.33 -5.57
N MET A 196 -7.31 9.55 -6.29
CA MET A 196 -6.87 8.28 -6.85
C MET A 196 -5.77 8.50 -7.89
N GLU A 197 -4.74 7.67 -7.80
CA GLU A 197 -3.59 7.62 -8.71
C GLU A 197 -3.50 6.25 -9.38
N TYR A 198 -3.77 5.19 -8.61
CA TYR A 198 -3.58 3.82 -9.08
C TYR A 198 -4.54 2.85 -8.40
N LEU A 199 -5.29 2.10 -9.20
CA LEU A 199 -6.10 0.98 -8.74
C LEU A 199 -5.72 -0.26 -9.54
N LYS A 200 -5.41 -1.34 -8.83
CA LYS A 200 -5.22 -2.66 -9.43
C LYS A 200 -6.16 -3.67 -8.79
N PHE A 201 -6.85 -4.41 -9.63
CA PHE A 201 -7.68 -5.51 -9.22
C PHE A 201 -7.17 -6.78 -9.88
N LYS A 202 -6.94 -7.82 -9.09
CA LYS A 202 -6.43 -9.11 -9.54
C LYS A 202 -7.34 -10.26 -9.12
N LEU A 203 -7.80 -11.02 -10.09
CA LEU A 203 -8.51 -12.28 -9.92
C LEU A 203 -7.50 -13.42 -9.79
N LEU A 204 -7.78 -14.37 -8.90
CA LEU A 204 -7.09 -15.66 -8.89
C LEU A 204 -7.69 -16.59 -9.94
N ASN A 205 -9.03 -16.58 -10.03
CA ASN A 205 -9.81 -17.43 -10.93
C ASN A 205 -10.77 -16.59 -11.79
N GLY A 206 -11.02 -17.03 -13.02
CA GLY A 206 -11.87 -16.32 -13.99
C GLY A 206 -11.14 -15.21 -14.74
N GLU A 207 -11.90 -14.46 -15.54
CA GLU A 207 -11.43 -13.39 -16.40
C GLU A 207 -12.40 -12.20 -16.35
N PHE A 208 -11.89 -11.01 -16.65
CA PHE A 208 -12.74 -9.83 -16.78
C PHE A 208 -13.45 -9.82 -18.14
N PRO A 209 -14.76 -9.49 -18.18
CA PRO A 209 -15.45 -9.26 -19.44
C PRO A 209 -15.04 -7.90 -20.02
N GLU A 210 -13.83 -7.83 -20.59
CA GLU A 210 -13.17 -6.60 -21.06
C GLU A 210 -14.08 -5.74 -21.93
N ASN A 211 -14.55 -6.28 -23.07
CA ASN A 211 -15.40 -5.56 -24.01
C ASN A 211 -16.65 -4.97 -23.34
N ARG A 212 -17.25 -5.72 -22.40
CA ARG A 212 -18.41 -5.25 -21.66
C ARG A 212 -18.05 -4.05 -20.77
N ILE A 213 -16.97 -4.18 -20.00
CA ILE A 213 -16.51 -3.11 -19.10
C ILE A 213 -16.17 -1.86 -19.91
N LEU A 214 -15.34 -1.99 -20.95
CA LEU A 214 -14.88 -0.85 -21.77
C LEU A 214 -16.04 -0.15 -22.50
N ASN A 215 -17.03 -0.92 -22.99
CA ASN A 215 -18.23 -0.35 -23.61
C ASN A 215 -19.11 0.38 -22.59
N GLU A 216 -19.37 -0.22 -21.42
CA GLU A 216 -20.25 0.38 -20.40
C GLU A 216 -19.64 1.63 -19.75
N ILE A 217 -18.32 1.71 -19.62
CA ILE A 217 -17.64 2.93 -19.13
C ILE A 217 -17.44 3.96 -20.24
N GLY A 218 -17.78 3.65 -21.49
CA GLY A 218 -17.55 4.52 -22.65
C GLY A 218 -16.08 4.92 -22.77
N ALA A 219 -15.19 3.92 -22.84
CA ALA A 219 -13.76 4.13 -23.04
C ALA A 219 -13.49 4.80 -24.39
N LYS A 220 -12.53 5.73 -24.41
CA LYS A 220 -11.91 6.27 -25.61
C LYS A 220 -10.67 5.46 -25.93
N TYR A 221 -10.25 5.53 -27.18
CA TYR A 221 -9.10 4.77 -27.68
C TYR A 221 -8.09 5.70 -28.33
N ILE A 222 -6.83 5.46 -28.01
CA ILE A 222 -5.67 5.95 -28.76
C ILE A 222 -5.65 5.22 -30.11
N ASP A 223 -5.18 5.88 -31.16
CA ASP A 223 -5.02 5.28 -32.48
C ASP A 223 -4.21 3.97 -32.38
N GLU A 224 -4.66 2.92 -33.08
CA GLU A 224 -4.00 1.61 -33.05
C GLU A 224 -2.56 1.65 -33.58
N THR A 225 -2.22 2.67 -34.38
CA THR A 225 -0.88 2.86 -34.94
C THR A 225 0.07 3.61 -34.01
N GLU A 226 -0.45 4.28 -32.99
CA GLU A 226 0.36 5.03 -32.01
C GLU A 226 0.78 4.16 -30.83
N GLN A 227 1.96 4.41 -30.27
CA GLN A 227 2.41 3.73 -29.06
C GLN A 227 1.83 4.45 -27.84
N PRO A 228 0.93 3.81 -27.05
CA PRO A 228 0.37 4.46 -25.87
C PRO A 228 1.44 4.75 -24.82
N PRO A 229 1.31 5.86 -24.07
CA PRO A 229 2.26 6.21 -23.02
C PRO A 229 2.17 5.24 -21.85
N LYS A 230 3.29 5.05 -21.16
CA LYS A 230 3.43 4.14 -20.02
C LYS A 230 3.13 4.88 -18.71
N HIS A 231 2.00 4.58 -18.07
CA HIS A 231 1.68 5.11 -16.74
C HIS A 231 2.40 4.33 -15.65
N VAL A 232 3.12 5.05 -14.79
CA VAL A 232 3.84 4.52 -13.63
C VAL A 232 3.86 5.60 -12.55
N VAL A 233 3.56 5.24 -11.30
CA VAL A 233 3.70 6.14 -10.14
C VAL A 233 4.50 5.47 -9.02
N PRO A 234 5.21 6.25 -8.17
CA PRO A 234 5.84 5.70 -6.98
C PRO A 234 4.80 5.04 -6.08
N LYS A 235 5.11 3.87 -5.52
CA LYS A 235 4.24 3.27 -4.51
C LYS A 235 4.22 4.16 -3.26
N VAL A 236 3.02 4.39 -2.71
CA VAL A 236 2.84 5.11 -1.44
C VAL A 236 3.58 4.43 -0.29
N TYR A 237 3.68 3.10 -0.35
CA TYR A 237 4.46 2.29 0.57
C TYR A 237 4.81 0.96 -0.12
N ASP A 238 6.10 0.59 -0.13
CA ASP A 238 6.57 -0.67 -0.73
C ASP A 238 7.40 -1.45 0.29
N TRP A 239 6.73 -2.32 1.05
CA TRP A 239 7.43 -3.24 1.94
C TRP A 239 7.08 -4.67 1.59
N ARG A 240 7.90 -5.27 0.71
CA ARG A 240 8.11 -6.72 0.71
C ARG A 240 9.54 -6.99 1.14
N HIS A 241 9.76 -8.12 1.82
CA HIS A 241 11.09 -8.60 2.23
C HIS A 241 12.05 -8.89 1.05
N CYS A 242 11.64 -8.58 -0.17
CA CYS A 242 12.42 -8.71 -1.40
C CYS A 242 12.37 -7.36 -2.11
N PHE A 243 13.46 -7.01 -2.81
CA PHE A 243 13.51 -5.89 -3.76
C PHE A 243 12.28 -5.93 -4.66
N THR A 244 11.33 -5.07 -4.37
CA THR A 244 10.16 -4.84 -5.20
C THR A 244 10.40 -3.49 -5.88
N GLU A 245 9.95 -3.38 -7.12
CA GLU A 245 10.10 -2.13 -7.87
C GLU A 245 9.44 -1.00 -7.07
N SER A 246 10.15 0.11 -6.86
CA SER A 246 9.66 1.27 -6.10
C SER A 246 8.42 1.93 -6.68
N ASN A 247 8.04 1.52 -7.88
CA ASN A 247 6.93 2.02 -8.66
C ASN A 247 5.81 0.97 -8.79
N THR A 248 4.61 1.44 -9.12
CA THR A 248 3.47 0.58 -9.46
C THR A 248 3.73 -0.21 -10.73
N ASP A 249 3.06 -1.37 -10.86
CA ASP A 249 3.11 -2.13 -12.10
C ASP A 249 2.63 -1.24 -13.26
N PRO A 250 3.37 -1.17 -14.37
CA PRO A 250 3.11 -0.21 -15.42
C PRO A 250 1.79 -0.49 -16.14
N ILE A 251 1.15 0.59 -16.59
CA ILE A 251 -0.06 0.52 -17.41
C ILE A 251 0.27 1.15 -18.77
N THR A 252 0.34 0.31 -19.80
CA THR A 252 0.46 0.73 -21.20
C THR A 252 -0.82 0.30 -21.90
N SER A 253 -1.72 1.24 -22.17
CA SER A 253 -3.04 0.92 -22.71
C SER A 253 -3.52 1.96 -23.72
N HIS A 254 -4.14 1.48 -24.80
CA HIS A 254 -4.85 2.32 -25.76
C HIS A 254 -6.19 2.81 -25.20
N ALA A 255 -6.78 2.11 -24.22
CA ALA A 255 -8.06 2.48 -23.65
C ALA A 255 -7.88 3.48 -22.49
N TYR A 256 -8.64 4.57 -22.53
CA TYR A 256 -8.64 5.59 -21.49
C TYR A 256 -10.03 6.20 -21.29
N VAL A 257 -10.19 6.91 -20.18
CA VAL A 257 -11.39 7.68 -19.85
C VAL A 257 -11.02 9.07 -19.37
N VAL A 258 -11.96 10.00 -19.52
CA VAL A 258 -11.78 11.41 -19.17
C VAL A 258 -12.75 11.79 -18.07
N ARG A 259 -12.25 12.50 -17.07
CA ARG A 259 -13.02 13.06 -15.97
C ARG A 259 -13.65 14.39 -16.35
N GLN A 260 -14.96 14.50 -16.19
CA GLN A 260 -15.77 15.62 -16.68
C GLN A 260 -15.41 16.97 -16.03
N PRO A 261 -15.23 17.08 -14.69
CA PRO A 261 -15.03 18.40 -14.09
C PRO A 261 -13.69 19.07 -14.37
N ASP A 262 -12.62 18.31 -14.63
CA ASP A 262 -11.26 18.84 -14.76
C ASP A 262 -10.46 18.26 -15.93
N ASN A 263 -11.14 17.55 -16.83
CA ASN A 263 -10.58 16.97 -18.04
C ASN A 263 -9.41 15.99 -17.81
N ARG A 264 -9.22 15.48 -16.59
CA ARG A 264 -8.12 14.55 -16.29
C ARG A 264 -8.32 13.20 -16.95
N VAL A 265 -7.22 12.57 -17.34
CA VAL A 265 -7.23 11.25 -18.00
C VAL A 265 -6.92 10.13 -17.01
N ALA A 266 -7.56 8.98 -17.21
CA ALA A 266 -7.12 7.73 -16.63
C ALA A 266 -7.01 6.64 -17.70
N SER A 267 -5.87 5.94 -17.74
CA SER A 267 -5.68 4.75 -18.57
C SER A 267 -6.31 3.53 -17.91
N ILE A 268 -6.92 2.67 -18.71
CA ILE A 268 -7.58 1.44 -18.27
C ILE A 268 -6.97 0.27 -19.02
N LEU A 269 -6.40 -0.68 -18.30
CA LEU A 269 -5.84 -1.90 -18.88
C LEU A 269 -6.53 -3.10 -18.27
N ILE A 270 -7.11 -3.94 -19.13
CA ILE A 270 -7.74 -5.18 -18.73
C ILE A 270 -6.96 -6.30 -19.43
N GLU A 271 -6.37 -7.20 -18.64
CA GLU A 271 -5.56 -8.30 -19.15
C GLU A 271 -5.94 -9.56 -18.38
N GLU A 272 -6.59 -10.51 -19.04
CA GLU A 272 -7.07 -11.79 -18.47
C GLU A 272 -7.72 -11.62 -17.08
N LYS A 273 -6.89 -11.70 -16.03
CA LYS A 273 -7.23 -11.68 -14.61
C LYS A 273 -6.99 -10.35 -13.92
N THR A 274 -6.60 -9.31 -14.63
CA THR A 274 -6.20 -8.03 -14.06
C THR A 274 -7.00 -6.89 -14.66
N PHE A 275 -7.51 -6.01 -13.80
CA PHE A 275 -8.02 -4.70 -14.17
C PHE A 275 -7.11 -3.67 -13.52
N SER A 276 -6.51 -2.79 -14.31
CA SER A 276 -5.64 -1.71 -13.85
C SER A 276 -6.19 -0.37 -14.31
N PHE A 277 -6.13 0.62 -13.42
CA PHE A 277 -6.62 1.96 -13.64
C PHE A 277 -5.58 2.95 -13.11
N GLY A 278 -5.02 3.77 -13.99
CA GLY A 278 -3.95 4.72 -13.68
C GLY A 278 -4.35 6.13 -14.05
N VAL A 279 -4.35 7.04 -13.08
CA VAL A 279 -4.73 8.45 -13.28
C VAL A 279 -3.51 9.27 -13.64
N TRP A 280 -3.62 10.01 -14.74
CA TRP A 280 -2.61 10.96 -15.17
C TRP A 280 -2.87 12.33 -14.54
N ASP A 281 -1.80 13.00 -14.12
CA ASP A 281 -1.85 14.42 -13.76
C ASP A 281 -1.74 15.28 -15.03
N LYS A 282 -2.65 15.03 -15.97
CA LYS A 282 -2.73 15.66 -17.30
C LYS A 282 -4.18 15.75 -17.75
N THR A 283 -4.50 16.84 -18.43
CA THR A 283 -5.74 16.97 -19.20
C THR A 283 -5.72 16.05 -20.43
N GLU A 284 -6.86 15.83 -21.07
CA GLU A 284 -6.94 15.03 -22.30
C GLU A 284 -6.00 15.55 -23.40
N GLU A 285 -5.96 16.85 -23.63
CA GLU A 285 -5.07 17.44 -24.64
C GLU A 285 -3.58 17.24 -24.32
N GLU A 286 -3.19 17.39 -23.06
CA GLU A 286 -1.81 17.17 -22.63
C GLU A 286 -1.41 15.70 -22.64
N PHE A 287 -2.36 14.81 -22.39
CA PHE A 287 -2.17 13.36 -22.46
C PHE A 287 -1.96 12.92 -23.91
N LEU A 288 -2.78 13.40 -24.84
CA LEU A 288 -2.66 13.04 -26.25
C LEU A 288 -1.33 13.51 -26.86
N LYS A 289 -0.83 14.68 -26.46
CA LYS A 289 0.50 15.20 -26.84
C LYS A 289 1.68 14.36 -26.37
N LEU A 290 1.48 13.33 -25.55
CA LEU A 290 2.56 12.39 -25.19
C LEU A 290 2.89 11.42 -26.33
N MET A 291 2.06 11.37 -27.37
CA MET A 291 2.17 10.44 -28.50
C MET A 291 2.58 11.15 -29.80
N ASP A 292 2.58 12.49 -29.80
CA ASP A 292 3.14 13.36 -30.84
C ASP A 292 4.68 13.39 -30.80
#